data_AF-A0A4Q0SWJ4-F1
#
_entry.id   AF-A0A4Q0SWJ4-F1
#
_cell.length_a   1.000
_cell.length_b   1.000
_cell.length_c   1.000
_cell.angle_alpha   90.00
_cell.angle_beta   90.00
_cell.angle_gamma   90.00
#
_symmetry.space_group_name_H-M   'P 1'
#
loop_
_entity.id
_entity.type
_entity.pdbx_description
1 polymer ?
#
loop_
_entity_poly.entity_id
_entity_poly.type
_entity_poly.pdbx_seq_one_letter_code
_entity_poly.pdbx_strand_id
1 'polypeptide(L)'
;MDVHTAPHGGESFVELIGRVGQWIADQQDAGHIVAITHPAIIRAALVHTLSAPPQSFWRIDIAPLTLTDLRFNGMSWTLRSAGSPLPLTGSRIP
;
A
#
# COMPACT_ATOMS: atom_id res chain seq x y z
N MET A 1 -14.56 -13.96 1.50
CA MET A 1 -15.29 -12.69 1.40
C MET A 1 -15.26 -12.23 -0.04
N ASP A 2 -16.38 -11.74 -0.57
CA ASP A 2 -16.42 -11.11 -1.88
C ASP A 2 -15.71 -9.75 -1.83
N VAL A 3 -14.81 -9.52 -2.79
CA VAL A 3 -13.99 -8.30 -2.92
C VAL A 3 -14.75 -7.17 -3.62
N HIS A 4 -15.84 -7.51 -4.31
CA HIS A 4 -16.71 -6.57 -5.02
C HIS A 4 -17.88 -6.09 -4.18
N THR A 5 -18.19 -6.74 -3.06
CA THR A 5 -19.27 -6.31 -2.17
C THR A 5 -18.80 -5.11 -1.34
N ALA A 6 -19.48 -3.98 -1.47
CA ALA A 6 -19.40 -2.86 -0.53
C ALA A 6 -20.41 -3.08 0.61
N PRO A 7 -20.00 -3.43 1.84
CA PRO A 7 -20.94 -3.56 2.94
C PRO A 7 -21.56 -2.18 3.24
N HIS A 8 -22.89 -2.08 3.22
CA HIS A 8 -23.67 -0.89 3.57
C HIS A 8 -23.54 0.34 2.64
N GLY A 9 -23.16 0.15 1.37
CA GLY A 9 -23.03 1.26 0.41
C GLY A 9 -21.74 2.07 0.57
N GLY A 10 -20.74 1.48 1.22
CA GLY A 10 -19.38 2.02 1.27
C GLY A 10 -18.57 1.76 -0.01
N GLU A 11 -17.25 1.82 0.11
CA GLU A 11 -16.31 1.48 -0.97
C GLU A 11 -15.99 -0.01 -0.93
N SER A 12 -16.01 -0.68 -2.09
CA SER A 12 -15.51 -2.05 -2.24
C SER A 12 -13.99 -2.10 -2.20
N PHE A 13 -13.40 -3.27 -1.92
CA PHE A 13 -11.94 -3.39 -1.90
C PHE A 13 -11.32 -3.16 -3.28
N VAL A 14 -12.02 -3.49 -4.36
CA VAL A 14 -11.55 -3.20 -5.73
C VAL A 14 -11.50 -1.70 -5.98
N GLU A 15 -12.53 -0.95 -5.57
CA GLU A 15 -12.53 0.51 -5.68
C GLU A 15 -11.42 1.13 -4.84
N LEU A 16 -11.22 0.63 -3.61
CA LEU A 16 -10.11 1.04 -2.76
C LEU A 16 -8.74 0.79 -3.41
N ILE A 17 -8.52 -0.40 -3.99
CA ILE A 17 -7.28 -0.74 -4.70
C ILE A 17 -7.08 0.21 -5.89
N GLY A 18 -8.14 0.50 -6.65
CA GLY A 18 -8.11 1.44 -7.76
C GLY A 18 -7.71 2.85 -7.31
N ARG A 19 -8.38 3.39 -6.28
CA ARG A 19 -8.10 4.72 -5.74
C ARG A 19 -6.67 4.85 -5.21
N VAL A 20 -6.21 3.86 -4.45
CA VAL A 20 -4.83 3.85 -3.92
C VAL A 20 -3.83 3.72 -5.06
N GLY A 21 -4.15 2.95 -6.10
CA GLY A 21 -3.30 2.85 -7.29
C GLY A 21 -3.16 4.16 -8.05
N GLN A 22 -4.24 4.91 -8.22
CA GLN A 22 -4.19 6.25 -8.80
C GLN A 22 -3.30 7.19 -7.97
N TRP A 23 -3.51 7.19 -6.65
CA TRP A 23 -2.65 7.98 -5.76
C TRP A 23 -1.17 7.60 -5.90
N ILE A 24 -0.82 6.30 -5.92
CA ILE A 24 0.57 5.84 -6.13
C ILE A 24 1.13 6.30 -7.48
N ALA A 25 0.32 6.29 -8.55
CA ALA A 25 0.74 6.74 -9.87
C ALA A 25 1.08 8.24 -9.88
N ASP A 26 0.31 9.06 -9.15
CA ASP A 26 0.55 10.50 -9.04
C ASP A 26 1.83 10.84 -8.24
N GLN A 27 2.37 9.88 -7.48
CA GLN A 27 3.55 10.08 -6.64
C GLN A 27 4.89 9.82 -7.36
N GLN A 28 4.92 9.50 -8.65
CA GLN A 28 6.15 9.14 -9.37
C GLN A 28 7.23 10.24 -9.35
N ASP A 29 6.83 11.52 -9.33
CA ASP A 29 7.73 12.68 -9.38
C ASP A 29 7.94 13.37 -8.02
N ALA A 30 7.25 12.92 -6.98
CA ALA A 30 7.19 13.60 -5.69
C ALA A 30 8.40 13.30 -4.76
N GLY A 31 9.41 12.59 -5.26
CA GLY A 31 10.62 12.25 -4.52
C GLY A 31 10.33 11.27 -3.37
N HIS A 32 10.64 11.66 -2.14
CA HIS A 32 10.45 10.82 -0.96
C HIS A 32 9.18 11.22 -0.20
N ILE A 33 8.25 10.28 -0.06
CA ILE A 33 6.95 10.48 0.59
C ILE A 33 6.80 9.55 1.77
N VAL A 34 6.26 10.09 2.87
CA VAL A 34 5.84 9.30 4.02
C VAL A 34 4.33 9.44 4.16
N ALA A 35 3.60 8.35 3.96
CA ALA A 35 2.16 8.29 4.14
C ALA A 35 1.82 7.57 5.45
N ILE A 36 1.18 8.27 6.38
CA ILE A 36 0.66 7.69 7.62
C ILE A 36 -0.79 7.32 7.37
N THR A 37 -1.11 6.03 7.49
CA THR A 37 -2.42 5.52 7.11
C THR A 37 -2.79 4.23 7.84
N HIS A 38 -3.89 3.63 7.43
CA HIS A 38 -4.50 2.45 8.03
C HIS A 38 -4.06 1.18 7.29
N PRO A 39 -4.07 -0.01 7.94
CA PRO A 39 -3.68 -1.28 7.32
C PRO A 39 -4.37 -1.59 5.99
N ALA A 40 -5.63 -1.19 5.82
CA ALA A 40 -6.37 -1.39 4.58
C ALA A 40 -5.74 -0.66 3.38
N ILE A 41 -5.25 0.56 3.58
CA ILE A 41 -4.59 1.34 2.51
C ILE A 41 -3.24 0.70 2.15
N ILE A 42 -2.50 0.22 3.14
CA ILE A 42 -1.22 -0.47 2.92
C ILE A 42 -1.43 -1.78 2.14
N ARG A 43 -2.45 -2.57 2.49
CA ARG A 43 -2.83 -3.78 1.73
C ARG A 43 -3.19 -3.43 0.29
N ALA A 44 -4.01 -2.40 0.07
CA ALA A 44 -4.38 -1.95 -1.26
C ALA A 44 -3.16 -1.51 -2.08
N ALA A 45 -2.24 -0.76 -1.48
CA ALA A 45 -0.98 -0.36 -2.09
C ALA A 45 -0.14 -1.57 -2.50
N LEU A 46 0.02 -2.55 -1.62
CA LEU A 46 0.77 -3.78 -1.91
C LEU A 46 0.13 -4.61 -3.02
N VAL A 47 -1.20 -4.77 -3.00
CA VAL A 47 -1.94 -5.48 -4.04
C VAL A 47 -1.77 -4.78 -5.38
N HIS A 48 -1.88 -3.45 -5.41
CA HIS A 48 -1.69 -2.66 -6.63
C HIS A 48 -0.25 -2.73 -7.14
N THR A 49 0.75 -2.43 -6.30
CA THR A 49 2.16 -2.38 -6.67
C THR A 49 2.69 -3.73 -7.16
N LEU A 50 2.25 -4.84 -6.56
CA LEU A 50 2.67 -6.18 -6.96
C LEU A 50 1.83 -6.76 -8.11
N SER A 51 0.86 -5.99 -8.65
CA SER A 51 -0.14 -6.49 -9.61
C SER A 51 -0.80 -7.79 -9.14
N ALA A 52 -1.00 -7.91 -7.82
CA ALA A 52 -1.53 -9.11 -7.21
C ALA A 52 -3.04 -9.22 -7.45
N PRO A 53 -3.60 -10.44 -7.49
CA PRO A 53 -5.05 -10.62 -7.56
C PRO A 53 -5.73 -9.92 -6.36
N PRO A 54 -6.90 -9.25 -6.53
CA PRO A 54 -7.58 -8.53 -5.44
C PRO A 54 -7.87 -9.38 -4.20
N GLN A 55 -8.02 -10.70 -4.36
CA GLN A 55 -8.20 -11.66 -3.27
C GLN A 55 -7.00 -11.71 -2.31
N SER A 56 -5.81 -11.29 -2.77
CA SER A 56 -4.60 -11.19 -1.96
C SER A 56 -4.73 -10.14 -0.86
N PHE A 57 -5.67 -9.20 -0.97
CA PHE A 57 -5.95 -8.21 0.07
C PHE A 57 -6.13 -8.85 1.45
N TRP A 58 -6.83 -9.99 1.52
CA TRP A 58 -7.08 -10.71 2.77
C TRP A 58 -5.92 -11.59 3.24
N ARG A 59 -4.93 -11.82 2.38
CA ARG A 59 -3.74 -12.65 2.66
C ARG A 59 -2.57 -11.86 3.20
N ILE A 60 -2.69 -10.53 3.22
CA ILE A 60 -1.64 -9.62 3.65
C ILE A 60 -1.96 -9.15 5.06
N ASP A 61 -1.17 -9.58 6.03
CA ASP A 61 -1.24 -9.05 7.39
C ASP A 61 -0.27 -7.88 7.56
N ILE A 62 -0.74 -6.81 8.20
CA ILE A 62 0.04 -5.58 8.44
C ILE A 62 -0.03 -5.28 9.93
N ALA A 63 1.06 -5.56 10.63
CA ALA A 63 1.16 -5.29 12.05
C ALA A 63 1.14 -3.76 12.33
N PRO A 64 0.55 -3.31 13.44
CA PRO A 64 0.60 -1.91 13.85
C PRO A 64 2.05 -1.42 13.99
N LEU A 65 2.26 -0.12 13.75
CA LEU A 65 3.57 0.55 13.90
C LEU A 65 4.70 -0.06 13.05
N THR A 66 4.35 -0.62 11.89
CA THR A 66 5.33 -1.08 10.90
C THR A 66 5.45 -0.14 9.72
N LEU A 67 6.60 -0.20 9.06
CA LEU A 67 6.92 0.53 7.84
C LEU A 67 6.78 -0.40 6.64
N THR A 68 6.14 0.12 5.58
CA THR A 68 6.17 -0.46 4.24
C THR A 68 6.91 0.50 3.31
N ASP A 69 7.98 0.03 2.68
CA ASP A 69 8.84 0.79 1.79
C ASP A 69 8.56 0.38 0.34
N LEU A 70 8.05 1.33 -0.45
CA LEU A 70 7.82 1.20 -1.88
C LEU A 70 8.75 2.16 -2.63
N ARG A 71 9.36 1.69 -3.70
CA ARG A 71 10.29 2.48 -4.52
C ARG A 71 9.89 2.48 -5.97
N PHE A 72 9.86 3.66 -6.57
CA PHE A 72 9.74 3.82 -8.01
C PHE A 72 11.13 3.83 -8.65
N ASN A 73 11.33 2.97 -9.65
CA ASN A 73 12.62 2.83 -10.36
C ASN A 73 12.66 3.56 -11.71
N GLY A 74 11.66 4.39 -12.01
CA GLY A 74 11.49 5.06 -13.32
C GLY A 74 10.61 4.30 -14.31
N MET A 75 10.28 3.04 -14.03
CA MET A 75 9.40 2.22 -14.88
C MET A 75 8.28 1.55 -14.09
N SER A 76 8.57 1.09 -12.88
CA SER A 76 7.59 0.43 -12.02
C SER A 76 7.85 0.70 -10.54
N TRP A 77 6.77 0.58 -9.76
CA TRP A 77 6.85 0.54 -8.31
C TRP A 77 7.30 -0.85 -7.87
N THR A 78 8.20 -0.90 -6.89
CA THR A 78 8.76 -2.12 -6.33
C THR A 78 8.58 -2.12 -4.82
N LEU A 79 8.19 -3.26 -4.26
CA LEU A 79 8.19 -3.45 -2.82
C LEU A 79 9.61 -3.75 -2.33
N ARG A 80 10.15 -2.87 -1.48
CA ARG A 80 11.47 -3.09 -0.86
C ARG A 80 11.36 -3.82 0.48
N SER A 81 10.43 -3.40 1.33
CA SER A 81 10.16 -4.09 2.58
C SER A 81 8.71 -3.85 3.02
N ALA A 82 8.11 -4.84 3.69
CA ALA A 82 6.80 -4.71 4.32
C ALA A 82 6.89 -5.23 5.75
N GLY A 83 6.26 -4.54 6.70
CA GLY A 83 6.22 -5.00 8.09
C GLY A 83 7.50 -4.73 8.88
N SER A 84 8.41 -3.90 8.36
CA SER A 84 9.66 -3.56 9.07
C SER A 84 9.33 -2.74 10.32
N PRO A 85 9.93 -2.99 11.49
CA PRO A 85 9.78 -2.11 12.63
C PRO A 85 10.18 -0.69 12.24
N LEU A 86 9.40 0.31 12.69
CA LEU A 86 9.81 1.70 12.52
C LEU A 86 11.18 1.89 13.17
N PRO A 87 12.20 2.37 12.44
CA PRO A 87 13.53 2.55 13.01
C PRO A 87 13.46 3.56 14.15
N LEU A 88 13.64 3.08 15.38
CA LEU A 88 13.69 3.90 16.58
C LEU A 88 15.08 4.55 16.72
N THR A 89 15.45 5.44 15.80
CA THR A 89 16.59 6.40 15.89
C THR A 89 16.74 7.11 14.54
N GLY A 90 17.25 8.35 14.54
CA GLY A 90 17.45 9.25 13.40
C GLY A 90 18.36 8.78 12.25
N SER A 91 18.30 7.50 11.90
CA SER A 91 18.68 7.03 10.57
C SER A 91 17.62 7.53 9.60
N ARG A 92 18.07 8.27 8.58
CA ARG A 92 17.27 8.64 7.41
C ARG A 92 16.44 7.43 6.97
N ILE A 93 15.14 7.66 6.76
CA ILE A 93 14.25 6.73 6.06
C ILE A 93 14.95 6.44 4.72
N PRO A 94 15.38 5.19 4.45
CA PRO A 94 16.36 4.90 3.42
C PRO A 94 15.82 5.02 2.00
#